data_AF-E1Y8H1-F1
#
_entry.id   AF-E1Y8H1-F1
#
_cell.length_a   1.000
_cell.length_b   1.000
_cell.length_c   1.000
_cell.angle_alpha   90.00
_cell.angle_beta   90.00
_cell.angle_gamma   90.00
#
_symmetry.space_group_name_H-M   'P 1'
#
loop_
_entity.id
_entity.type
_entity.pdbx_description
1 polymer ?
#
loop_
_entity_poly.entity_id
_entity_poly.type
_entity_poly.pdbx_seq_one_letter_code
_entity_poly.pdbx_strand_id
1 'polypeptide(L)'
;MKRGTMLACKYAIPEMLKAGGGSIINMSSGTSMAGDMQYTAYASSKGAVNTLTRYIATQYGRQGIRCNALIIGLVRTTGGKAQDHLPAPILKILEDNHATGKLGKPEDVAEFIRFLSGDDAVWITGQHLNIDGGFFAHLPTTGPIADFMAGIASNK
;
A
#
# COMPACT_ATOMS: atom_id res chain seq x y z
N MET A 1 4.20 -7.55 16.48
CA MET A 1 3.81 -8.58 15.48
C MET A 1 2.28 -8.52 15.28
N LYS A 2 1.77 -8.22 14.08
CA LYS A 2 0.34 -7.96 13.81
C LYS A 2 -0.50 -9.26 13.83
N ARG A 3 -0.68 -9.88 15.01
CA ARG A 3 -1.65 -10.97 15.20
C ARG A 3 -3.08 -10.54 14.86
N GLY A 4 -3.40 -9.26 15.03
CA GLY A 4 -4.74 -8.71 14.79
C GLY A 4 -5.29 -8.99 13.39
N THR A 5 -4.53 -8.73 12.33
CA THR A 5 -4.99 -8.97 10.94
C THR A 5 -5.26 -10.46 10.68
N MET A 6 -4.36 -11.33 11.15
CA MET A 6 -4.55 -12.78 11.05
C MET A 6 -5.79 -13.25 11.82
N LEU A 7 -5.99 -12.76 13.04
CA LEU A 7 -7.16 -13.11 13.84
C LEU A 7 -8.46 -12.60 13.22
N ALA A 8 -8.48 -11.37 12.71
CA ALA A 8 -9.64 -10.84 12.00
C ALA A 8 -10.01 -11.72 10.79
N CYS A 9 -9.02 -12.12 9.98
CA CYS A 9 -9.25 -13.05 8.87
C CYS A 9 -9.74 -14.41 9.36
N LYS A 10 -9.11 -14.96 10.42
CA LYS A 10 -9.48 -16.25 11.02
C LYS A 10 -10.97 -16.30 11.41
N TYR A 11 -11.50 -15.22 11.97
CA TYR A 11 -12.90 -15.16 12.40
C TYR A 11 -13.86 -14.72 11.28
N ALA A 12 -13.41 -13.90 10.34
CA ALA A 12 -14.24 -13.46 9.21
C ALA A 12 -14.46 -14.56 8.17
N ILE A 13 -13.42 -15.33 7.84
CA ILE A 13 -13.46 -16.34 6.76
C ILE A 13 -14.61 -17.34 6.94
N PRO A 14 -14.83 -17.95 8.12
CA PRO A 14 -15.96 -18.87 8.30
C PRO A 14 -17.32 -18.25 7.98
N GLU A 15 -17.54 -16.99 8.35
CA GLU A 15 -18.80 -16.30 8.07
C GLU A 15 -18.91 -15.90 6.59
N MET A 16 -17.80 -15.52 5.95
CA MET A 16 -17.77 -15.27 4.50
C MET A 16 -18.06 -16.53 3.69
N LEU A 17 -17.56 -17.70 4.13
CA LEU A 17 -17.86 -18.98 3.49
C LEU A 17 -19.36 -19.30 3.58
N LYS A 18 -20.00 -19.06 4.75
CA LYS A 18 -21.45 -19.22 4.91
C LYS A 18 -22.24 -18.26 4.02
N ALA A 19 -21.71 -17.06 3.76
CA ALA A 19 -22.31 -16.07 2.88
C ALA A 19 -22.08 -16.33 1.37
N GLY A 20 -21.34 -17.39 1.01
CA GLY A 20 -21.08 -17.77 -0.39
C GLY A 20 -19.79 -17.19 -0.99
N GLY A 21 -18.92 -16.58 -0.18
CA GLY A 21 -17.65 -16.01 -0.61
C GLY A 21 -17.47 -14.56 -0.18
N GLY A 22 -16.45 -13.89 -0.72
CA GLY A 22 -16.26 -12.46 -0.53
C GLY A 22 -14.85 -11.97 -0.83
N SER A 23 -14.57 -10.72 -0.48
CA SER A 23 -13.29 -10.04 -0.74
C SER A 23 -12.65 -9.55 0.56
N ILE A 24 -11.41 -9.95 0.82
CA ILE A 24 -10.58 -9.46 1.92
C ILE A 24 -9.52 -8.53 1.34
N ILE A 25 -9.44 -7.31 1.87
CA ILE A 25 -8.47 -6.30 1.45
C ILE A 25 -7.60 -5.95 2.66
N ASN A 26 -6.35 -6.41 2.62
CA ASN A 26 -5.39 -6.17 3.68
C ASN A 26 -4.59 -4.88 3.43
N MET A 27 -4.50 -4.04 4.46
CA MET A 27 -3.71 -2.81 4.39
C MET A 27 -2.24 -3.12 4.69
N SER A 28 -1.37 -2.99 3.69
CA SER A 28 0.08 -3.11 3.82
C SER A 28 0.77 -1.74 3.76
N SER A 29 2.03 -1.68 3.36
CA SER A 29 2.81 -0.44 3.25
C SER A 29 3.98 -0.61 2.30
N GLY A 30 4.36 0.49 1.63
CA GLY A 30 5.60 0.59 0.86
C GLY A 30 6.86 0.11 1.57
N THR A 31 6.97 0.32 2.89
CA THR A 31 8.13 -0.13 3.68
C THR A 31 8.25 -1.65 3.79
N SER A 32 7.26 -2.41 3.31
CA SER A 32 7.38 -3.86 3.14
C SER A 32 8.04 -4.27 1.82
N MET A 33 8.18 -3.33 0.87
CA MET A 33 8.74 -3.57 -0.46
C MET A 33 10.21 -3.13 -0.57
N ALA A 34 10.64 -2.16 0.24
CA ALA A 34 12.01 -1.69 0.28
C ALA A 34 12.46 -1.42 1.73
N GLY A 35 13.77 -1.44 1.95
CA GLY A 35 14.37 -1.09 3.23
C GLY A 35 14.25 0.41 3.53
N ASP A 36 14.17 0.72 4.82
CA ASP A 36 14.16 2.08 5.36
C ASP A 36 15.18 2.14 6.51
N MET A 37 15.66 3.34 6.84
CA MET A 37 16.55 3.54 7.98
C MET A 37 15.85 3.32 9.33
N GLN A 38 14.51 3.31 9.32
CA GLN A 38 13.67 3.14 10.50
C GLN A 38 12.57 2.09 10.26
N TYR A 39 11.69 1.89 11.24
CA TYR A 39 10.47 1.07 11.10
C TYR A 39 10.63 -0.44 10.93
N THR A 40 11.78 -1.05 11.27
CA THR A 40 12.03 -2.51 11.09
C THR A 40 10.87 -3.39 11.58
N ALA A 41 10.38 -3.18 12.80
CA ALA A 41 9.28 -3.99 13.36
C ALA A 41 7.94 -3.76 12.61
N TYR A 42 7.68 -2.54 12.16
CA TYR A 42 6.50 -2.19 11.38
C TYR A 42 6.57 -2.80 9.98
N ALA A 43 7.68 -2.58 9.25
CA ALA A 43 7.95 -3.14 7.93
C ALA A 43 7.85 -4.68 7.94
N SER A 44 8.51 -5.35 8.87
CA SER A 44 8.41 -6.80 9.06
C SER A 44 6.97 -7.26 9.31
N SER A 45 6.20 -6.49 10.08
CA SER A 45 4.78 -6.82 10.30
C SER A 45 3.93 -6.69 9.05
N LYS A 46 4.25 -5.74 8.17
CA LYS A 46 3.57 -5.54 6.88
C LYS A 46 3.99 -6.60 5.85
N GLY A 47 5.25 -7.02 5.86
CA GLY A 47 5.72 -8.21 5.12
C GLY A 47 4.99 -9.49 5.53
N ALA A 48 4.69 -9.66 6.82
CA ALA A 48 3.87 -10.80 7.27
C ALA A 48 2.43 -10.74 6.73
N VAL A 49 1.82 -9.55 6.64
CA VAL A 49 0.49 -9.36 6.03
C VAL A 49 0.50 -9.68 4.54
N ASN A 50 1.58 -9.32 3.84
CA ASN A 50 1.78 -9.66 2.43
C ASN A 50 1.76 -11.18 2.22
N THR A 51 2.49 -11.93 3.06
CA THR A 51 2.46 -13.40 3.01
C THR A 51 1.10 -13.97 3.39
N LEU A 52 0.47 -13.48 4.47
CA LEU A 52 -0.87 -13.90 4.89
C LEU A 52 -1.89 -13.79 3.76
N THR A 53 -1.82 -12.69 3.00
CA THR A 53 -2.72 -12.43 1.87
C THR A 53 -2.66 -13.54 0.82
N ARG A 54 -1.45 -13.95 0.41
CA ARG A 54 -1.27 -15.06 -0.54
C ARG A 54 -1.78 -16.39 0.04
N TYR A 55 -1.54 -16.64 1.32
CA TYR A 55 -2.00 -17.87 1.97
C TYR A 55 -3.53 -17.95 1.98
N ILE A 56 -4.22 -16.87 2.34
CA ILE A 56 -5.69 -16.84 2.34
C ILE A 56 -6.22 -17.02 0.91
N ALA A 57 -5.68 -16.29 -0.07
CA ALA A 57 -6.09 -16.40 -1.46
C ALA A 57 -5.94 -17.84 -1.99
N THR A 58 -4.82 -18.51 -1.70
CA THR A 58 -4.58 -19.89 -2.11
C THR A 58 -5.49 -20.89 -1.39
N GLN A 59 -5.68 -20.74 -0.07
CA GLN A 59 -6.45 -21.69 0.74
C GLN A 59 -7.96 -21.61 0.49
N TYR A 60 -8.49 -20.41 0.26
CA TYR A 60 -9.94 -20.17 0.21
C TYR A 60 -10.43 -19.70 -1.16
N GLY A 61 -9.56 -19.50 -2.15
CA GLY A 61 -9.94 -19.05 -3.49
C GLY A 61 -10.95 -19.95 -4.18
N ARG A 62 -10.76 -21.28 -4.11
CA ARG A 62 -11.73 -22.26 -4.66
C ARG A 62 -13.08 -22.26 -3.93
N GLN A 63 -13.15 -21.64 -2.76
CA GLN A 63 -14.34 -21.53 -1.93
C GLN A 63 -14.96 -20.11 -2.05
N GLY A 64 -14.56 -19.33 -3.05
CA GLY A 64 -15.14 -18.02 -3.35
C GLY A 64 -14.56 -16.83 -2.55
N ILE A 65 -13.47 -17.03 -1.80
CA ILE A 65 -12.81 -15.92 -1.07
C ILE A 65 -11.62 -15.38 -1.85
N ARG A 66 -11.67 -14.10 -2.18
CA ARG A 66 -10.54 -13.33 -2.72
C ARG A 66 -9.81 -12.62 -1.59
N CYS A 67 -8.49 -12.52 -1.70
CA CYS A 67 -7.69 -11.78 -0.72
C CYS A 67 -6.54 -11.04 -1.41
N ASN A 68 -6.49 -9.72 -1.28
CA ASN A 68 -5.43 -8.87 -1.85
C ASN A 68 -4.85 -7.94 -0.79
N ALA A 69 -3.64 -7.45 -1.01
CA ALA A 69 -2.99 -6.47 -0.15
C ALA A 69 -2.76 -5.17 -0.90
N LEU A 70 -3.06 -4.04 -0.26
CA LEU A 70 -2.72 -2.72 -0.77
C LEU A 70 -1.38 -2.27 -0.20
N ILE A 71 -0.40 -2.09 -1.07
CA ILE A 71 0.91 -1.53 -0.74
C ILE A 71 0.80 -0.01 -0.87
N ILE A 72 0.53 0.66 0.25
CA ILE A 72 0.20 2.08 0.24
C ILE A 72 1.47 2.91 0.46
N GLY A 73 1.63 3.95 -0.37
CA GLY A 73 2.65 4.99 -0.23
C GLY A 73 2.32 5.97 0.90
N LEU A 74 2.87 7.19 0.84
CA LEU A 74 2.55 8.20 1.84
C LEU A 74 1.25 8.92 1.48
N VAL A 75 0.26 8.84 2.37
CA VAL A 75 -1.06 9.43 2.19
C VAL A 75 -1.26 10.53 3.22
N ARG A 76 -1.60 11.75 2.78
CA ARG A 76 -1.95 12.87 3.66
C ARG A 76 -3.24 12.56 4.39
N THR A 77 -3.12 12.25 5.67
CA THR A 77 -4.25 12.15 6.59
C THR A 77 -4.24 13.35 7.52
N THR A 78 -5.39 13.98 7.71
CA THR A 78 -5.58 15.07 8.67
C THR A 78 -5.52 14.55 10.12
N GLY A 79 -5.22 15.46 11.07
CA GLY A 79 -5.38 15.20 12.51
C GLY A 79 -4.10 14.89 13.30
N GLY A 80 -2.94 15.43 12.90
CA GLY A 80 -1.71 15.37 13.71
C GLY A 80 -0.96 14.05 13.61
N LYS A 81 -1.02 13.38 12.45
CA LYS A 81 -0.36 12.08 12.23
C LYS A 81 1.09 12.25 11.82
N ALA A 82 1.83 11.15 11.70
CA ALA A 82 3.27 11.12 11.48
C ALA A 82 3.78 12.06 10.38
N GLN A 83 3.06 12.23 9.26
CA GLN A 83 3.48 13.18 8.20
C GLN A 83 3.36 14.66 8.59
N ASP A 84 2.48 15.01 9.52
CA ASP A 84 2.31 16.40 9.99
C ASP A 84 3.49 16.84 10.88
N HIS A 85 4.29 15.87 11.35
CA HIS A 85 5.50 16.10 12.15
C HIS A 85 6.79 15.93 11.33
N LEU A 86 6.69 15.62 10.04
CA LEU A 86 7.87 15.54 9.18
C LEU A 86 8.41 16.94 8.89
N PRO A 87 9.72 17.18 8.99
CA PRO A 87 10.32 18.43 8.55
C PRO A 87 9.98 18.70 7.07
N ALA A 88 9.67 19.94 6.72
CA ALA A 88 9.32 20.33 5.35
C ALA A 88 10.31 19.83 4.27
N PRO A 89 11.65 19.84 4.50
CA PRO A 89 12.59 19.27 3.52
C PRO A 89 12.38 17.78 3.25
N ILE A 90 12.01 17.00 4.27
CA ILE A 90 11.75 15.57 4.13
C ILE A 90 10.46 15.34 3.36
N LEU A 91 9.41 16.13 3.64
CA LEU A 91 8.16 16.06 2.89
C LEU A 91 8.38 16.35 1.40
N LYS A 92 9.18 17.37 1.07
CA LYS A 92 9.52 17.68 -0.32
C LYS A 92 10.23 16.52 -1.01
N ILE A 93 11.23 15.90 -0.37
CA ILE A 93 11.92 14.72 -0.90
C ILE A 93 10.93 13.59 -1.17
N LEU A 94 10.00 13.34 -0.24
CA LEU A 94 8.99 12.30 -0.43
C LEU A 94 8.05 12.63 -1.58
N GLU A 95 7.57 13.87 -1.70
CA GLU A 95 6.74 14.34 -2.81
C GLU A 95 7.43 14.19 -4.17
N ASP A 96 8.71 14.54 -4.26
CA ASP A 96 9.50 14.47 -5.50
C ASP A 96 9.78 13.03 -5.95
N ASN A 97 9.77 12.08 -5.02
CA ASN A 97 9.90 10.66 -5.31
C ASN A 97 8.54 9.98 -5.53
N HIS A 98 7.41 10.69 -5.45
CA HIS A 98 6.17 10.17 -6.04
C HIS A 98 6.15 10.60 -7.51
N ALA A 99 6.01 9.65 -8.44
CA ALA A 99 5.91 9.97 -9.88
C ALA A 99 4.73 10.92 -10.22
N THR A 100 3.71 10.96 -9.36
CA THR A 100 2.60 11.93 -9.49
C THR A 100 2.93 13.34 -8.98
N GLY A 101 4.11 13.55 -8.39
CA GLY A 101 4.58 14.83 -7.83
C GLY A 101 3.81 15.30 -6.60
N LYS A 102 3.01 14.42 -5.98
CA LYS A 102 2.17 14.75 -4.82
C LYS A 102 1.98 13.52 -3.94
N LEU A 103 1.75 13.76 -2.65
CA LEU A 103 1.29 12.73 -1.72
C LEU A 103 -0.14 12.30 -2.06
N GLY A 104 -0.46 11.04 -1.77
CA GLY A 104 -1.80 10.51 -1.92
C GLY A 104 -2.79 11.11 -0.92
N LYS A 105 -4.09 10.95 -1.20
CA LYS A 105 -5.20 11.30 -0.31
C LYS A 105 -5.96 10.03 0.10
N PRO A 106 -6.73 10.04 1.20
CA PRO A 106 -7.52 8.88 1.61
C PRO A 106 -8.46 8.39 0.50
N GLU A 107 -8.99 9.30 -0.30
CA GLU A 107 -9.90 9.02 -1.41
C GLU A 107 -9.22 8.20 -2.52
N ASP A 108 -7.92 8.44 -2.77
CA ASP A 108 -7.14 7.69 -3.76
C ASP A 108 -7.05 6.19 -3.39
N VAL A 109 -7.11 5.87 -2.09
CA VAL A 109 -7.10 4.48 -1.60
C VAL A 109 -8.53 3.93 -1.51
N ALA A 110 -9.50 4.76 -1.09
CA ALA A 110 -10.88 4.34 -0.87
C ALA A 110 -11.57 3.86 -2.16
N GLU A 111 -11.36 4.56 -3.28
CA GLU A 111 -11.92 4.14 -4.57
C GLU A 111 -11.40 2.79 -5.03
N PHE A 112 -10.12 2.49 -4.78
CA PHE A 112 -9.55 1.20 -5.13
C PHE A 112 -10.05 0.07 -4.21
N ILE A 113 -10.27 0.37 -2.92
CA ILE A 113 -10.94 -0.57 -2.01
C ILE A 113 -12.34 -0.89 -2.52
N ARG A 114 -13.11 0.13 -2.92
CA ARG A 114 -14.45 -0.07 -3.50
C ARG A 114 -14.39 -0.97 -4.74
N PHE A 115 -13.47 -0.71 -5.67
CA PHE A 115 -13.25 -1.54 -6.85
C PHE A 115 -12.93 -3.00 -6.48
N LEU A 116 -11.95 -3.24 -5.61
CA LEU A 116 -11.56 -4.59 -5.20
C LEU A 116 -12.64 -5.35 -4.43
N SER A 117 -13.58 -4.62 -3.82
CA SER A 117 -14.72 -5.20 -3.10
C SER A 117 -15.84 -5.64 -4.04
N GLY A 118 -15.95 -5.04 -5.23
CA GLY A 118 -16.99 -5.34 -6.22
C GLY A 118 -16.69 -6.52 -7.13
N ASP A 119 -17.66 -6.79 -8.01
CA ASP A 119 -17.63 -7.91 -8.97
C ASP A 119 -16.65 -7.68 -10.13
N ASP A 120 -16.30 -6.43 -10.42
CA ASP A 120 -15.31 -6.09 -11.45
C ASP A 120 -13.91 -6.64 -11.13
N ALA A 121 -13.66 -7.03 -9.88
CA ALA A 121 -12.39 -7.56 -9.40
C ALA A 121 -12.40 -9.08 -9.17
N VAL A 122 -13.38 -9.82 -9.68
CA VAL A 122 -13.52 -11.29 -9.45
C VAL A 122 -12.28 -12.10 -9.85
N TRP A 123 -11.49 -11.61 -10.81
CA TRP A 123 -10.27 -12.28 -11.27
C TRP A 123 -8.99 -11.81 -10.59
N ILE A 124 -9.09 -10.92 -9.61
CA ILE A 124 -7.96 -10.34 -8.89
C ILE A 124 -7.92 -10.92 -7.47
N THR A 125 -6.98 -11.82 -7.21
CA THR A 125 -6.72 -12.41 -5.88
C THR A 125 -5.24 -12.74 -5.68
N GLY A 126 -4.78 -12.72 -4.44
CA GLY A 126 -3.39 -13.00 -4.04
C GLY A 126 -2.40 -11.89 -4.36
N GLN A 127 -2.86 -10.74 -4.85
CA GLN A 127 -2.00 -9.68 -5.37
C GLN A 127 -1.53 -8.73 -4.27
N HIS A 128 -0.36 -8.13 -4.49
CA HIS A 128 0.16 -6.98 -3.76
C HIS A 128 0.12 -5.80 -4.70
N LEU A 129 -0.85 -4.91 -4.49
CA LEU A 129 -1.18 -3.84 -5.42
C LEU A 129 -0.68 -2.52 -4.85
N ASN A 130 0.25 -1.89 -5.57
CA ASN A 130 0.80 -0.60 -5.20
C ASN A 130 -0.20 0.53 -5.44
N ILE A 131 -0.44 1.33 -4.38
CA ILE A 131 -1.19 2.58 -4.42
C ILE A 131 -0.32 3.64 -3.74
N ASP A 132 0.70 4.07 -4.46
CA ASP A 132 1.83 4.83 -3.92
C ASP A 132 2.25 5.98 -4.84
N GLY A 133 1.41 6.35 -5.81
CA GLY A 133 1.74 7.41 -6.76
C GLY A 133 3.01 7.15 -7.58
N GLY A 134 3.44 5.90 -7.71
CA GLY A 134 4.64 5.50 -8.45
C GLY A 134 5.94 5.53 -7.64
N PHE A 135 5.87 5.63 -6.31
CA PHE A 135 7.05 5.76 -5.45
C PHE A 135 8.06 4.61 -5.61
N PHE A 136 7.57 3.38 -5.83
CA PHE A 136 8.42 2.21 -6.06
C PHE A 136 8.58 1.84 -7.54
N ALA A 137 8.14 2.71 -8.47
CA ALA A 137 8.21 2.43 -9.90
C ALA A 137 9.52 2.90 -10.56
N HIS A 138 10.35 3.66 -9.85
CA HIS A 138 11.59 4.23 -10.40
C HIS A 138 12.79 4.03 -9.47
N LEU A 139 13.98 4.31 -10.01
CA LEU A 139 15.22 4.26 -9.23
C LEU A 139 15.26 5.42 -8.22
N PRO A 140 15.90 5.25 -7.06
CA PRO A 140 16.03 6.33 -6.07
C PRO A 140 16.84 7.53 -6.60
N THR A 141 17.57 7.37 -7.69
CA THR A 141 18.32 8.44 -8.36
C THR A 141 17.44 9.34 -9.24
N THR A 142 16.22 8.93 -9.58
CA THR A 142 15.36 9.65 -10.53
C THR A 142 14.98 11.05 -10.03
N GLY A 143 14.57 11.19 -8.77
CA GLY A 143 14.24 12.50 -8.18
C GLY A 143 15.43 13.49 -8.22
N PRO A 144 16.59 13.13 -7.63
CA PRO A 144 17.79 13.98 -7.67
C PRO A 144 18.26 14.33 -9.09
N ILE A 145 18.17 13.41 -10.05
CA ILE A 145 18.51 13.68 -11.45
C ILE A 145 17.51 14.68 -12.07
N ALA A 146 16.22 14.55 -11.78
CA ALA A 146 15.21 15.46 -12.28
C ALA A 146 15.43 16.90 -11.76
N ASP A 147 15.72 17.06 -10.47
CA ASP A 147 16.03 18.37 -9.87
C ASP A 147 17.27 19.00 -10.51
N PHE A 148 18.34 18.20 -10.70
CA PHE A 148 19.55 18.66 -11.37
C PHE A 148 19.29 19.12 -12.80
N MET A 149 18.52 18.35 -13.58
CA MET A 149 18.16 18.70 -14.96
C MET A 149 17.29 19.97 -15.02
N ALA A 150 16.35 20.14 -14.09
CA ALA A 150 15.54 21.34 -13.99
C ALA A 150 16.39 22.60 -13.72
N GLY A 151 17.40 22.49 -12.85
CA GLY A 151 18.34 23.58 -12.57
C GLY A 151 19.20 24.00 -13.76
N ILE A 152 19.54 23.06 -14.65
CA ILE A 152 20.23 23.38 -15.92
C ILE A 152 19.28 24.13 -16.87
N ALA A 153 18.02 23.71 -16.94
CA ALA A 153 17.03 24.32 -17.84
C ALA A 153 16.65 25.75 -17.43
N SER A 154 16.64 26.08 -16.14
CA SER A 154 16.33 27.41 -15.62
C SER A 154 17.46 28.44 -15.74
N ASN A 155 18.68 27.99 -16.08
CA ASN A 155 19.86 28.85 -16.29
C ASN A 155 20.09 29.21 -17.77
N LYS A 156 19.15 28.88 -18.65
CA LYS A 156 19.08 29.35 -20.05
C LYS A 156 17.96 30.38 -20.19
#